data_AF-A0A4R5U6N5-F1
#
_entry.id   AF-A0A4R5U6N5-F1
#
_cell.length_a   1.000
_cell.length_b   1.000
_cell.length_c   1.000
_cell.angle_alpha   90.00
_cell.angle_beta   90.00
_cell.angle_gamma   90.00
#
_symmetry.space_group_name_H-M   'P 1'
#
loop_
_entity.id
_entity.type
_entity.pdbx_description
1 polymer ?
#
loop_
_entity_poly.entity_id
_entity_poly.type
_entity_poly.pdbx_seq_one_letter_code
_entity_poly.pdbx_strand_id
1 'polypeptide(L)'
;MRAELNANHLAIESPAVSEKLIKGGLGSRAARRNIVLRVPHYMGAPFILVETDLIAALPQPLVRAFAAQGQLVEYPLPFLTKTVVFRQFWHRRTHLDPGCMWLRRLIASQFLR
;
A
#
# COMPACT_ATOMS: atom_id res chain seq x y z
N MET A 1 -18.94 9.56 -4.03
CA MET A 1 -18.47 9.77 -2.64
C MET A 1 -19.21 8.94 -1.57
N ARG A 2 -20.52 8.64 -1.69
CA ARG A 2 -21.27 7.84 -0.66
C ARG A 2 -21.09 6.31 -0.76
N ALA A 3 -20.86 5.75 -1.95
CA ALA A 3 -20.82 4.30 -2.13
C ALA A 3 -19.61 3.61 -1.46
N GLU A 4 -18.43 4.23 -1.53
CA GLU A 4 -17.16 3.62 -1.08
C GLU A 4 -17.00 3.56 0.45
N LEU A 5 -17.70 4.41 1.21
CA LEU A 5 -17.68 4.36 2.68
C LEU A 5 -18.61 3.30 3.26
N ASN A 6 -19.58 2.82 2.47
CA ASN A 6 -20.54 1.79 2.84
C ASN A 6 -20.13 0.39 2.38
N ALA A 7 -19.03 0.28 1.62
CA ALA A 7 -18.53 -1.00 1.15
C ALA A 7 -17.94 -1.83 2.31
N ASN A 8 -17.87 -3.13 2.10
CA ASN A 8 -17.16 -4.02 3.01
C ASN A 8 -15.66 -3.94 2.70
N HIS A 9 -14.85 -3.70 3.73
CA HIS A 9 -13.43 -3.46 3.54
C HIS A 9 -12.56 -4.61 4.05
N LEU A 10 -11.55 -4.94 3.28
CA LEU A 10 -10.37 -5.68 3.73
C LEU A 10 -9.31 -4.68 4.17
N ALA A 11 -8.81 -4.84 5.40
CA ALA A 11 -7.70 -4.04 5.93
C ALA A 11 -6.42 -4.88 6.09
N ILE A 12 -5.26 -4.28 5.83
CA ILE A 12 -3.95 -4.91 6.09
C ILE A 12 -3.39 -4.42 7.42
N GLU A 13 -2.98 -5.35 8.29
CA GLU A 13 -2.52 -5.08 9.65
C GLU A 13 -0.99 -4.89 9.82
N SER A 14 -0.11 -5.30 8.89
CA SER A 14 1.36 -5.19 9.07
C SER A 14 2.09 -4.25 8.10
N PRO A 15 3.18 -3.59 8.53
CA PRO A 15 3.28 -2.72 9.70
C PRO A 15 2.84 -1.29 9.34
N ALA A 16 1.77 -0.84 10.00
CA ALA A 16 1.42 0.53 10.40
C ALA A 16 1.33 1.67 9.38
N VAL A 17 1.95 1.62 8.20
CA VAL A 17 2.00 2.80 7.32
C VAL A 17 0.68 3.00 6.58
N SER A 18 0.15 1.98 5.91
CA SER A 18 -1.08 2.11 5.11
C SER A 18 -2.29 2.48 5.95
N GLU A 19 -2.59 1.73 7.00
CA GLU A 19 -3.77 1.99 7.83
C GLU A 19 -3.66 3.34 8.58
N LYS A 20 -2.46 3.75 9.01
CA LYS A 20 -2.26 5.07 9.60
C LYS A 20 -2.44 6.19 8.58
N LEU A 21 -1.98 6.01 7.34
CA LEU A 21 -2.17 6.98 6.25
C LEU A 21 -3.64 7.09 5.85
N ILE A 22 -4.34 5.96 5.75
CA ILE A 22 -5.77 5.93 5.42
C ILE A 22 -6.57 6.60 6.54
N LYS A 23 -6.32 6.23 7.81
CA LYS A 23 -6.95 6.90 8.96
C LYS A 23 -6.65 8.40 8.97
N GLY A 24 -5.41 8.79 8.69
CA GLY A 24 -4.99 10.19 8.61
C GLY A 24 -5.71 10.98 7.52
N GLY A 25 -5.89 10.39 6.33
CA GLY A 25 -6.61 11.03 5.21
C GLY A 25 -8.12 11.10 5.42
N LEU A 26 -8.72 10.09 6.04
CA LEU A 26 -10.15 10.04 6.34
C LEU A 26 -10.54 10.86 7.58
N GLY A 27 -9.62 11.06 8.52
CA GLY A 27 -9.91 11.69 9.81
C GLY A 27 -10.98 10.94 10.58
N SER A 28 -11.96 11.65 11.14
CA SER A 28 -13.08 11.06 11.90
C SER A 28 -13.94 10.09 11.09
N ARG A 29 -13.95 10.20 9.76
CA ARG A 29 -14.68 9.28 8.87
C ARG A 29 -14.06 7.88 8.82
N ALA A 30 -12.81 7.72 9.26
CA ALA A 30 -12.13 6.42 9.25
C ALA A 30 -12.85 5.38 10.10
N ALA A 31 -13.54 5.82 11.16
CA ALA A 31 -14.35 4.98 12.06
C ALA A 31 -15.67 4.50 11.43
N ARG A 32 -16.09 5.08 10.30
CA ARG A 32 -17.30 4.69 9.57
C ARG A 32 -17.08 3.58 8.56
N ARG A 33 -15.82 3.22 8.27
CA ARG A 33 -15.51 2.11 7.37
C ARG A 33 -15.94 0.80 8.01
N ASN A 34 -16.69 -0.01 7.27
CA ASN A 34 -17.04 -1.36 7.71
C ASN A 34 -15.88 -2.33 7.42
N ILE A 35 -14.97 -2.48 8.37
CA ILE A 35 -13.86 -3.44 8.22
C ILE A 35 -14.34 -4.84 8.61
N VAL A 36 -14.57 -5.70 7.62
CA VAL A 36 -15.08 -7.06 7.83
C VAL A 36 -13.98 -8.12 7.86
N LEU A 37 -12.80 -7.81 7.31
CA LEU A 37 -11.66 -8.70 7.30
C LEU A 37 -10.35 -7.94 7.53
N ARG A 38 -9.46 -8.56 8.31
CA ARG A 38 -8.09 -8.09 8.53
C ARG A 38 -7.10 -9.17 8.14
N VAL A 39 -6.08 -8.80 7.35
CA VAL A 39 -5.02 -9.71 6.93
C VAL A 39 -3.65 -9.14 7.31
N PRO A 40 -2.66 -9.98 7.64
CA PRO A 40 -1.37 -9.47 8.08
C PRO A 40 -0.55 -8.88 6.94
N HIS A 41 -0.68 -9.34 5.69
CA HIS A 41 0.20 -8.96 4.58
C HIS A 41 -0.54 -8.70 3.28
N TYR A 42 0.02 -7.85 2.42
CA TYR A 42 -0.56 -7.47 1.12
C TYR A 42 -0.66 -8.63 0.12
N MET A 43 0.20 -9.64 0.21
CA MET A 43 0.31 -10.68 -0.83
C MET A 43 -0.91 -11.59 -0.91
N GLY A 44 -1.65 -11.76 0.18
CA GLY A 44 -2.90 -12.52 0.19
C GLY A 44 -4.12 -11.72 -0.26
N ALA A 45 -4.03 -10.38 -0.24
CA ALA A 45 -5.15 -9.49 -0.55
C ALA A 45 -5.75 -9.71 -1.96
N PRO A 46 -4.97 -9.82 -3.07
CA PRO A 46 -5.57 -9.94 -4.39
C PRO A 46 -6.45 -11.20 -4.53
N PHE A 47 -6.03 -12.33 -3.99
CA PHE A 47 -6.80 -13.57 -4.05
C PHE A 47 -8.15 -13.46 -3.32
N ILE A 48 -8.21 -12.70 -2.23
CA ILE A 48 -9.46 -12.47 -1.49
C ILE A 48 -10.34 -11.48 -2.25
N LEU A 49 -9.76 -10.39 -2.76
CA LEU A 49 -10.50 -9.34 -3.47
C LEU A 49 -11.12 -9.85 -4.78
N VAL A 50 -10.49 -10.81 -5.45
CA VAL A 50 -11.04 -11.41 -6.68
C VAL A 50 -12.28 -12.26 -6.39
N GLU A 51 -12.31 -12.93 -5.23
CA GLU A 51 -13.38 -13.87 -4.86
C GLU A 51 -14.47 -13.24 -3.98
N THR A 52 -14.43 -11.92 -3.77
CA THR A 52 -15.35 -11.21 -2.85
C THR A 52 -15.71 -9.81 -3.35
N ASP A 53 -16.79 -9.24 -2.83
CA ASP A 53 -17.15 -7.83 -3.06
C ASP A 53 -16.41 -6.86 -2.12
N LEU A 54 -15.24 -7.24 -1.61
CA LEU A 54 -14.46 -6.40 -0.71
C LEU A 54 -13.64 -5.37 -1.48
N ILE A 55 -13.42 -4.21 -0.84
CA ILE A 55 -12.47 -3.22 -1.34
C ILE A 55 -11.31 -3.02 -0.36
N ALA A 56 -10.13 -2.69 -0.89
CA ALA A 56 -8.94 -2.40 -0.08
C ALA A 56 -8.19 -1.18 -0.63
N ALA A 57 -7.67 -0.34 0.27
CA ALA A 57 -6.78 0.76 -0.07
C ALA A 57 -5.33 0.32 0.14
N LEU A 58 -4.56 0.28 -0.94
CA LEU A 58 -3.18 -0.22 -0.98
C LEU A 58 -2.22 0.85 -1.53
N PRO A 59 -0.90 0.75 -1.27
CA PRO A 59 0.10 1.51 -2.00
C PRO A 59 -0.05 1.34 -3.53
N GLN A 60 -0.01 2.44 -4.27
CA GLN A 60 -0.27 2.45 -5.72
C GLN A 60 0.55 1.44 -6.54
N PRO A 61 1.85 1.18 -6.26
CA PRO A 61 2.61 0.15 -6.98
C PRO A 61 2.00 -1.25 -6.85
N LEU A 62 1.42 -1.58 -5.69
CA LEU A 62 0.74 -2.87 -5.48
C LEU A 62 -0.60 -2.91 -6.21
N VAL A 63 -1.37 -1.82 -6.17
CA VAL A 63 -2.64 -1.72 -6.92
C VAL A 63 -2.39 -1.97 -8.41
N ARG A 64 -1.39 -1.30 -8.99
CA ARG A 64 -1.02 -1.49 -10.41
C ARG A 64 -0.56 -2.92 -10.71
N ALA A 65 0.27 -3.51 -9.84
CA ALA A 65 0.75 -4.88 -10.01
C ALA A 65 -0.39 -5.92 -9.95
N PHE A 66 -1.39 -5.69 -9.08
CA PHE A 66 -2.55 -6.56 -8.96
C PHE A 66 -3.56 -6.36 -10.10
N ALA A 67 -3.85 -5.10 -10.47
CA ALA A 67 -4.73 -4.77 -11.58
C ALA A 67 -4.19 -5.27 -12.94
N ALA A 68 -2.87 -5.30 -13.12
CA ALA A 68 -2.23 -5.84 -14.33
C ALA A 68 -2.54 -7.33 -14.60
N GLN A 69 -3.04 -8.07 -13.60
CA GLN A 69 -3.48 -9.46 -13.74
C GLN A 69 -4.89 -9.57 -14.35
N GLY A 70 -5.62 -8.45 -14.49
CA GLY A 70 -6.87 -8.35 -15.24
C GLY A 70 -8.15 -8.68 -14.46
N GLN A 71 -8.06 -9.07 -13.20
CA GLN A 71 -9.22 -9.43 -12.37
C GLN A 71 -9.63 -8.37 -11.34
N LEU A 72 -8.85 -7.30 -11.21
CA LEU A 72 -9.07 -6.22 -10.26
C LEU A 72 -9.01 -4.86 -10.97
N VAL A 73 -9.79 -3.91 -10.47
CA VAL A 73 -9.86 -2.55 -10.99
C VAL A 73 -9.30 -1.56 -9.97
N GLU A 74 -8.55 -0.57 -10.46
CA GLU A 74 -8.04 0.55 -9.66
C GLU A 74 -9.10 1.66 -9.58
N TYR A 75 -9.30 2.22 -8.39
CA TYR A 75 -10.09 3.42 -8.17
C TYR A 75 -9.26 4.48 -7.42
N PRO A 76 -9.42 5.77 -7.77
CA PRO A 76 -8.77 6.84 -7.02
C PRO A 76 -9.31 6.91 -5.60
N LEU A 77 -8.44 7.17 -4.63
CA LEU A 77 -8.89 7.39 -3.25
C LEU A 77 -9.79 8.65 -3.17
N PRO A 78 -10.94 8.60 -2.47
CA PRO A 78 -11.85 9.73 -2.36
C PRO A 78 -11.39 10.78 -1.34
N PHE A 79 -10.13 10.69 -0.88
CA PHE A 79 -9.48 11.56 0.09
C PHE A 79 -7.99 11.64 -0.21
N LEU A 80 -7.36 12.71 0.27
CA LEU A 80 -5.91 12.88 0.17
C LEU A 80 -5.20 12.13 1.30
N THR A 81 -4.06 11.53 0.99
CA THR A 81 -3.17 10.90 1.96
C THR A 81 -1.75 11.41 1.77
N LYS A 82 -0.90 11.27 2.79
CA LYS A 82 0.52 11.58 2.63
C LYS A 82 1.18 10.50 1.77
N THR A 83 2.11 10.92 0.92
CA THR A 83 2.92 10.01 0.10
C THR A 83 3.83 9.16 0.99
N VAL A 84 3.87 7.86 0.71
CA VAL A 84 4.85 6.94 1.31
C VAL A 84 6.20 7.21 0.65
N VAL A 85 7.20 7.58 1.45
CA VAL A 85 8.57 7.74 0.97
C VAL A 85 9.37 6.49 1.33
N PHE A 86 9.78 5.74 0.30
CA PHE A 86 10.71 4.63 0.48
C PHE A 86 12.14 5.17 0.60
N ARG A 87 12.86 4.68 1.61
CA ARG A 87 14.25 5.07 1.88
C ARG A 87 15.12 3.83 1.98
N GLN A 88 16.31 3.91 1.42
CA GLN A 88 17.36 2.92 1.63
C GLN A 88 18.12 3.29 2.90
N PHE A 89 18.33 2.32 3.80
CA PHE A 89 19.11 2.47 5.02
C PHE A 89 20.32 1.56 4.98
N TRP A 90 21.46 2.03 5.45
CA TRP A 90 22.68 1.24 5.57
C TRP A 90 23.49 1.72 6.78
N HIS A 91 24.32 0.83 7.30
CA HIS A 91 25.20 1.18 8.40
C HIS A 91 26.41 1.99 7.90
N ARG A 92 26.93 2.91 8.73
CA ARG A 92 28.12 3.72 8.39
C ARG A 92 29.31 2.87 7.93
N ARG A 93 29.49 1.69 8.54
CA ARG A 93 30.55 0.71 8.21
C ARG A 93 30.56 0.28 6.74
N THR A 94 29.40 0.19 6.10
CA THR A 94 29.27 -0.22 4.68
C THR A 94 29.02 0.97 3.75
N HIS A 95 29.21 2.20 4.25
CA HIS A 95 28.96 3.39 3.45
C HIS A 95 29.93 3.50 2.26
N LEU A 96 31.21 3.19 2.47
CA LEU A 96 32.26 3.26 1.44
C LEU A 96 32.60 1.90 0.83
N ASP A 97 31.90 0.83 1.20
CA ASP A 97 32.09 -0.48 0.60
C ASP A 97 31.66 -0.45 -0.89
N PRO A 98 32.53 -0.82 -1.85
CA PRO A 98 32.21 -0.72 -3.28
C PRO A 98 31.00 -1.56 -3.69
N GLY A 99 30.83 -2.76 -3.13
CA GLY A 99 29.70 -3.64 -3.43
C GLY A 99 28.37 -3.05 -2.94
N CYS A 100 28.35 -2.53 -1.71
CA CYS A 100 27.20 -1.84 -1.16
C CYS A 100 26.87 -0.56 -1.93
N MET A 101 27.88 0.21 -2.34
CA MET A 101 27.69 1.40 -3.19
C MET A 101 27.05 1.04 -4.54
N TRP A 102 27.55 0.00 -5.19
CA TRP A 102 27.00 -0.50 -6.45
C TRP A 102 25.54 -0.91 -6.28
N LEU A 103 25.21 -1.73 -5.27
CA LEU A 103 23.85 -2.20 -5.04
C LEU A 103 22.88 -1.04 -4.76
N ARG A 104 23.28 -0.07 -3.91
CA ARG A 104 22.46 1.12 -3.61
C ARG A 104 22.16 1.94 -4.85
N ARG A 105 23.15 2.12 -5.73
CA ARG A 105 23.00 2.83 -7.01
C ARG A 105 22.12 2.04 -7.99
N LEU A 106 22.27 0.72 -8.03
CA LEU A 106 21.44 -0.15 -8.86
C LEU A 106 19.97 -0.05 -8.44
N ILE A 107 19.66 -0.25 -7.16
CA ILE A 107 18.29 -0.13 -6.65
C ILE A 107 17.75 1.28 -6.94
N ALA A 108 18.54 2.33 -6.65
CA ALA A 108 18.13 3.70 -6.93
C ALA A 108 17.77 3.92 -8.42
N SER A 109 18.55 3.37 -9.36
CA SER A 109 18.30 3.54 -10.80
C SER A 109 17.07 2.80 -11.33
N GLN A 110 16.61 1.77 -10.61
CA GLN A 110 15.38 1.04 -10.94
C GLN A 110 14.12 1.75 -10.44
N PHE A 111 14.19 2.46 -9.31
CA PHE A 111 13.00 2.99 -8.62
C PHE A 111 12.90 4.52 -8.56
N LEU A 112 13.96 5.28 -8.89
CA LEU A 112 13.94 6.77 -8.92
C LEU A 112 13.63 7.35 -10.31
N ARG A 113 12.90 6.61 -11.15
CA ARG A 113 12.46 7.10 -12.47
C ARG A 113 11.07 7.72 -12.39
#